data_AF-A0AAD6UUC2-F1
#
_entry.id   AF-A0AAD6UUC2-F1
#
_cell.length_a   1.000
_cell.length_b   1.000
_cell.length_c   1.000
_cell.angle_alpha   90.00
_cell.angle_beta   90.00
_cell.angle_gamma   90.00
#
_symmetry.space_group_name_H-M   'P 1'
#
loop_
_entity.id
_entity.type
_entity.pdbx_description
1 polymer ?
#
loop_
_entity_poly.entity_id
_entity_poly.type
_entity_poly.pdbx_seq_one_letter_code
_entity_poly.pdbx_strand_id
1 'polypeptide(L)'
;VWDPEGNECIDMLSAYSCGVFHTPFSHIAINQGHCHPRIVAALCEQAGKLTLSSRAIYNSVFVRFAQAVTDMFGYDMVLPMNTGAEAVETALKLARKWAYTRKGVPEGGAVVLSVEGNFHGRTVGVIRY
;
A
#
# COMPACT_ATOMS: atom_id res chain seq x y z
N VAL A 1 -19.67 11.07 -9.28
CA VAL A 1 -20.17 9.70 -8.97
C VAL A 1 -21.68 9.75 -8.92
N TRP A 2 -22.36 8.64 -9.22
CA TRP A 2 -23.83 8.59 -9.21
C TRP A 2 -24.31 7.64 -8.12
N ASP A 3 -25.41 7.99 -7.47
CA ASP A 3 -26.12 7.11 -6.55
C ASP A 3 -27.10 6.19 -7.31
N PRO A 4 -27.72 5.19 -6.64
CA PRO A 4 -28.70 4.31 -7.27
C PRO A 4 -29.94 5.01 -7.80
N GLU A 5 -30.28 6.18 -7.26
CA GLU A 5 -31.40 7.03 -7.67
C GLU A 5 -31.08 7.90 -8.90
N GLY A 6 -29.81 7.91 -9.34
CA GLY A 6 -29.33 8.64 -10.52
C GLY A 6 -28.87 10.07 -10.24
N ASN A 7 -28.79 10.49 -8.97
CA ASN A 7 -28.29 11.82 -8.61
C ASN A 7 -26.77 11.87 -8.80
N GLU A 8 -26.29 12.99 -9.34
CA GLU A 8 -24.86 13.23 -9.50
C GLU A 8 -24.26 13.89 -8.26
N CYS A 9 -23.16 13.31 -7.77
CA CYS A 9 -22.39 13.79 -6.63
C CYS A 9 -20.94 14.05 -7.04
N ILE A 10 -20.38 15.17 -6.58
CA ILE A 10 -18.94 15.42 -6.68
C ILE A 10 -18.23 14.68 -5.55
N ASP A 11 -17.34 13.75 -5.89
CA ASP A 11 -16.56 13.02 -4.89
C ASP A 11 -15.35 13.86 -4.43
N MET A 12 -15.52 14.54 -3.30
CA MET A 12 -14.47 15.30 -2.62
C MET A 12 -13.68 14.46 -1.59
N LEU A 13 -14.00 13.17 -1.43
CA LEU A 13 -13.36 12.28 -0.46
C LEU A 13 -12.33 11.35 -1.12
N SER A 14 -12.56 10.95 -2.38
CA SER A 14 -11.68 10.11 -3.18
C SER A 14 -11.29 8.80 -2.48
N ALA A 15 -12.24 8.16 -1.79
CA ALA A 15 -12.02 7.00 -0.92
C ALA A 15 -10.96 7.24 0.19
N TYR A 16 -11.19 8.30 0.98
CA TYR A 16 -10.34 8.77 2.09
C TYR A 16 -8.97 9.29 1.63
N SER A 17 -8.86 9.67 0.36
CA SER A 17 -7.63 10.11 -0.33
C SER A 17 -7.52 11.61 -0.52
N CYS A 18 -8.51 12.39 -0.08
CA CYS A 18 -8.52 13.81 -0.36
C CYS A 18 -7.30 14.48 0.31
N GLY A 19 -6.38 14.95 -0.53
CA GLY A 19 -5.21 15.74 -0.15
C GLY A 19 -5.60 17.15 0.26
N VAL A 20 -6.57 17.29 1.16
CA VAL A 20 -6.79 18.55 1.86
C VAL A 20 -5.71 18.61 2.93
N PHE A 21 -4.84 19.62 2.85
CA PHE A 21 -3.65 19.86 3.68
C PHE A 21 -3.87 19.88 5.22
N HIS A 22 -5.06 19.52 5.72
CA HIS A 22 -5.47 19.61 7.13
C HIS A 22 -6.15 18.34 7.70
N THR A 23 -6.29 17.23 6.96
CA THR A 23 -6.82 15.97 7.52
C THR A 23 -5.71 14.92 7.69
N PRO A 24 -5.55 14.31 8.90
CA PRO A 24 -4.47 13.37 9.19
C PRO A 24 -4.66 11.97 8.57
N PHE A 25 -5.72 11.76 7.80
CA PHE A 25 -6.02 10.49 7.13
C PHE A 25 -6.02 10.71 5.62
N SER A 26 -4.84 10.60 5.00
CA SER A 26 -4.73 10.54 3.54
C SER A 26 -4.43 9.10 3.13
N HIS A 27 -5.39 8.46 2.47
CA HIS A 27 -5.30 7.13 1.90
C HIS A 27 -5.35 7.22 0.39
N ILE A 28 -4.23 7.02 -0.30
CA ILE A 28 -4.18 7.19 -1.75
C ILE A 28 -4.96 6.09 -2.46
N ALA A 29 -6.18 6.39 -2.94
CA ALA A 29 -7.06 5.39 -3.56
C ALA A 29 -7.56 5.78 -4.96
N ILE A 30 -8.00 7.04 -5.16
CA ILE A 30 -8.64 7.47 -6.43
C ILE A 30 -8.03 8.79 -6.94
N ASN A 31 -6.72 9.01 -6.75
CA ASN A 31 -6.05 10.23 -7.21
C ASN A 31 -6.12 10.44 -8.73
N GLN A 32 -6.26 9.35 -9.50
CA GLN A 32 -6.36 9.37 -10.96
C GLN A 32 -7.81 9.53 -11.45
N GLY A 33 -8.78 9.66 -10.53
CA GLY A 33 -10.20 9.69 -10.84
C GLY A 33 -10.83 8.30 -10.99
N HIS A 34 -12.16 8.26 -10.83
CA HIS A 34 -12.95 7.04 -10.96
C HIS A 34 -12.84 6.47 -12.38
N CYS A 35 -12.60 5.16 -12.49
CA CYS A 35 -12.60 4.43 -13.77
C CYS A 35 -11.70 5.04 -14.86
N HIS A 36 -10.51 5.53 -14.49
CA HIS A 36 -9.59 6.14 -15.45
C HIS A 36 -9.32 5.20 -16.65
N PRO A 37 -9.59 5.62 -17.91
CA PRO A 37 -9.70 4.71 -19.05
C PRO A 37 -8.40 3.94 -19.34
N ARG A 38 -7.23 4.57 -19.16
CA ARG A 38 -5.94 3.90 -19.33
C ARG A 38 -5.69 2.79 -18.30
N ILE A 39 -6.18 2.97 -17.07
CA ILE A 39 -5.99 1.98 -15.99
C ILE A 39 -6.92 0.79 -16.23
N VAL A 40 -8.19 1.07 -16.56
CA VAL A 40 -9.18 0.03 -16.88
C VAL A 40 -8.72 -0.79 -18.09
N ALA A 41 -8.24 -0.14 -19.16
CA ALA A 41 -7.72 -0.84 -20.33
C ALA A 41 -6.54 -1.77 -19.98
N ALA A 42 -5.55 -1.27 -19.21
CA ALA A 42 -4.40 -2.06 -18.78
C ALA A 42 -4.80 -3.26 -17.89
N LEU A 43 -5.78 -3.06 -16.99
CA LEU A 43 -6.34 -4.11 -16.15
C LEU A 43 -6.99 -5.21 -17.01
N CYS A 44 -7.90 -4.84 -17.93
CA CYS A 44 -8.59 -5.78 -18.79
C CYS A 44 -7.63 -6.56 -19.69
N GLU A 45 -6.64 -5.88 -20.27
CA GLU A 45 -5.63 -6.52 -21.11
C GLU A 45 -4.81 -7.56 -20.34
N GLN A 46 -4.33 -7.22 -19.15
CA GLN A 46 -3.53 -8.16 -18.35
C GLN A 46 -4.37 -9.29 -17.77
N ALA A 47 -5.62 -9.01 -17.38
CA ALA A 47 -6.54 -10.03 -16.86
C ALA A 47 -6.87 -11.10 -17.90
N GLY A 48 -6.95 -10.74 -19.19
CA GLY A 48 -7.10 -11.70 -20.29
C GLY A 48 -5.85 -12.55 -20.56
N LYS A 49 -4.69 -12.21 -19.98
CA LYS A 49 -3.42 -12.93 -20.16
C LYS A 49 -3.08 -13.80 -18.95
N LEU A 50 -2.95 -13.18 -17.77
CA LEU A 50 -2.61 -13.86 -16.51
C LEU A 50 -2.81 -12.92 -15.32
N THR A 51 -3.50 -13.40 -14.27
CA THR A 51 -3.77 -12.62 -13.05
C THR A 51 -2.90 -13.01 -11.86
N LEU A 52 -2.54 -14.30 -11.71
CA LEU A 52 -1.82 -14.79 -10.53
C LEU A 52 -0.90 -15.97 -10.89
N SER A 53 0.39 -15.85 -10.57
CA SER A 53 1.40 -16.90 -10.80
C SER A 53 2.06 -17.45 -9.51
N SER A 54 1.67 -16.95 -8.33
CA SER A 54 2.50 -17.00 -7.11
C SER A 54 3.87 -16.32 -7.28
N ARG A 55 4.52 -15.97 -6.16
CA ARG A 55 5.92 -15.51 -6.17
C ARG A 55 6.93 -16.65 -6.33
N ALA A 56 6.45 -17.90 -6.29
CA ALA A 56 7.27 -19.09 -6.53
C ALA A 56 7.62 -19.28 -8.03
N ILE A 57 6.89 -18.63 -8.93
CA ILE A 57 7.08 -18.74 -10.38
C ILE A 57 7.42 -17.37 -10.93
N TYR A 58 8.39 -17.32 -11.84
CA TYR A 58 8.77 -16.10 -12.52
C TYR A 58 7.61 -15.60 -13.41
N ASN A 59 7.30 -14.31 -13.32
CA ASN A 59 6.39 -13.64 -14.25
C ASN A 59 7.07 -12.40 -14.84
N SER A 60 6.73 -12.09 -16.08
CA SER A 60 7.38 -11.03 -16.88
C SER A 60 7.01 -9.61 -16.45
N VAL A 61 5.95 -9.44 -15.66
CA VAL A 61 5.40 -8.12 -15.29
C VAL A 61 6.02 -7.62 -13.99
N PHE A 62 6.24 -8.50 -13.01
CA PHE A 62 6.74 -8.12 -11.69
C PHE A 62 8.11 -7.46 -11.74
N VAL A 63 9.03 -7.94 -12.59
CA VAL A 63 10.37 -7.34 -12.72
C VAL A 63 10.29 -5.91 -13.22
N ARG A 64 9.44 -5.65 -14.23
CA ARG A 64 9.24 -4.30 -14.77
C ARG A 64 8.58 -3.38 -13.75
N PHE A 65 7.59 -3.89 -13.01
CA PHE A 65 6.98 -3.16 -11.91
C PHE A 65 8.00 -2.83 -10.82
N ALA A 66 8.80 -3.81 -10.39
CA ALA A 66 9.78 -3.62 -9.34
C ALA A 66 10.80 -2.56 -9.72
N GLN A 67 11.37 -2.65 -10.93
CA GLN A 67 12.31 -1.68 -11.45
C GLN A 67 11.70 -0.26 -11.54
N ALA A 68 10.50 -0.13 -12.11
CA ALA A 68 9.84 1.16 -12.23
C ALA A 68 9.62 1.83 -10.85
N VAL A 69 9.27 1.06 -9.82
CA VAL A 69 9.05 1.58 -8.47
C VAL A 69 10.38 1.94 -7.79
N THR A 70 11.40 1.07 -7.88
CA THR A 70 12.71 1.35 -7.27
C THR A 70 13.38 2.56 -7.89
N ASP A 71 13.30 2.71 -9.22
CA ASP A 71 13.86 3.85 -9.95
C ASP A 71 13.13 5.15 -9.61
N MET A 72 11.81 5.08 -9.43
CA MET A 72 10.99 6.25 -9.10
C MET A 72 11.21 6.78 -7.68
N PHE A 73 11.39 5.90 -6.70
CA PHE A 73 11.52 6.29 -5.29
C PHE A 73 12.96 6.24 -4.75
N GLY A 74 13.92 5.74 -5.53
CA GLY A 74 15.33 5.68 -5.14
C GLY A 74 15.64 4.64 -4.06
N TYR A 75 14.90 3.53 -4.03
CA TYR A 75 15.14 2.42 -3.09
C TYR A 75 15.75 1.21 -3.81
N ASP A 76 16.58 0.43 -3.11
CA ASP A 76 17.22 -0.77 -3.68
C ASP A 76 16.25 -1.92 -3.95
N MET A 77 15.15 -2.03 -3.19
CA MET A 77 14.22 -3.15 -3.23
C MET A 77 12.79 -2.69 -2.96
N VAL A 78 11.82 -3.40 -3.54
CA VAL A 78 10.40 -3.26 -3.26
C VAL A 78 9.77 -4.59 -2.88
N LEU A 79 8.86 -4.56 -1.90
CA LEU A 79 8.07 -5.69 -1.47
C LEU A 79 6.59 -5.30 -1.48
N PRO A 80 5.86 -5.56 -2.58
CA PRO A 80 4.46 -5.18 -2.67
C PRO A 80 3.57 -6.05 -1.79
N MET A 81 2.57 -5.42 -1.19
CA MET A 81 1.50 -6.02 -0.38
C MET A 81 0.14 -5.58 -0.94
N ASN A 82 -0.94 -6.24 -0.53
CA ASN A 82 -2.28 -5.97 -1.05
C ASN A 82 -2.94 -4.77 -0.35
N THR A 83 -2.67 -4.58 0.94
CA THR A 83 -3.25 -3.52 1.76
C THR A 83 -2.20 -2.68 2.48
N GLY A 84 -2.58 -1.48 2.92
CA GLY A 84 -1.72 -0.63 3.75
C GLY A 84 -1.37 -1.29 5.10
N ALA A 85 -2.30 -2.03 5.70
CA ALA A 85 -2.06 -2.71 6.97
C ALA A 85 -0.98 -3.81 6.84
N GLU A 86 -1.01 -4.61 5.77
CA GLU A 86 0.02 -5.61 5.50
C GLU A 86 1.39 -4.99 5.21
N ALA A 87 1.40 -3.83 4.55
CA ALA A 87 2.63 -3.07 4.33
C ALA A 87 3.25 -2.63 5.67
N VAL A 88 2.44 -2.10 6.60
CA VAL A 88 2.90 -1.72 7.95
C VAL A 88 3.36 -2.94 8.73
N GLU A 89 2.60 -4.04 8.76
CA GLU A 89 3.04 -5.26 9.46
C GLU A 89 4.36 -5.80 8.92
N THR A 90 4.53 -5.76 7.60
CA THR A 90 5.77 -6.15 6.96
C THR A 90 6.93 -5.25 7.37
N ALA A 91 6.71 -3.92 7.41
CA ALA A 91 7.70 -2.97 7.87
C ALA A 91 8.09 -3.19 9.35
N LEU A 92 7.11 -3.44 10.23
CA LEU A 92 7.34 -3.75 11.65
C LEU A 92 8.16 -5.04 11.82
N LYS A 93 7.84 -6.08 11.04
CA LYS A 93 8.60 -7.34 11.04
C LYS A 93 10.04 -7.13 10.55
N LEU A 94 10.22 -6.33 9.51
CA LEU A 94 11.54 -6.04 8.97
C LEU A 94 12.38 -5.22 9.96
N ALA A 95 11.80 -4.17 10.56
CA ALA A 95 12.46 -3.33 11.55
C ALA A 95 12.90 -4.15 12.78
N ARG A 96 12.03 -5.04 13.29
CA ARG A 96 12.36 -5.94 14.40
C ARG A 96 13.45 -6.94 14.04
N LYS A 97 13.32 -7.60 12.88
CA LYS A 97 14.36 -8.53 12.40
C LYS A 97 15.71 -7.83 12.28
N TRP A 98 15.73 -6.60 11.74
CA TRP A 98 16.96 -5.81 11.65
C TRP A 98 17.50 -5.41 13.03
N ALA A 99 16.63 -5.03 13.96
CA ALA A 99 17.04 -4.69 15.33
C ALA A 99 17.79 -5.83 16.01
N TYR A 100 17.31 -7.07 15.85
CA TYR A 100 17.95 -8.24 16.43
C TYR A 100 19.18 -8.71 15.65
N THR A 101 19.11 -8.75 14.32
CA THR A 101 20.16 -9.39 13.50
C THR A 101 21.29 -8.44 13.09
N ARG A 102 21.06 -7.12 13.10
CA ARG A 102 22.02 -6.11 12.66
C ARG A 102 22.34 -5.07 13.72
N LYS A 103 21.33 -4.53 14.41
CA LYS A 103 21.55 -3.52 15.46
C LYS A 103 22.07 -4.12 16.78
N GLY A 104 21.78 -5.40 17.04
CA GLY A 104 22.22 -6.10 18.26
C GLY A 104 21.35 -5.83 19.48
N VAL A 105 20.07 -5.48 19.30
CA VAL A 105 19.11 -5.36 20.41
C VAL A 105 18.90 -6.75 21.04
N PRO A 106 18.89 -6.88 22.39
CA PRO A 106 18.57 -8.15 23.04
C PRO A 106 17.20 -8.69 22.64
N GLU A 107 17.05 -10.01 22.62
CA GLU A 107 15.77 -10.65 22.28
C GLU A 107 14.63 -10.13 23.17
N GLY A 108 13.49 -9.79 22.56
CA GLY A 108 12.35 -9.18 23.24
C GLY A 108 12.51 -7.69 23.60
N GLY A 109 13.71 -7.12 23.43
CA GLY A 109 14.01 -5.73 23.75
C GLY A 109 13.70 -4.70 22.66
N ALA A 110 13.19 -5.12 21.49
CA ALA A 110 12.91 -4.19 20.39
C ALA A 110 11.61 -3.40 20.64
N VAL A 111 11.77 -2.10 20.88
CA VAL A 111 10.67 -1.14 21.03
C VAL A 111 10.38 -0.46 19.70
N VAL A 112 9.10 -0.35 19.35
CA VAL A 112 8.59 0.45 18.24
C VAL A 112 7.81 1.60 18.85
N LEU A 113 8.14 2.83 18.44
CA LEU A 113 7.44 4.03 18.87
C LEU A 113 6.38 4.40 17.84
N SER A 114 5.23 4.84 18.32
CA SER A 114 4.16 5.44 17.52
C SER A 114 3.71 6.74 18.17
N VAL A 115 2.83 7.46 17.49
CA VAL A 115 2.29 8.74 17.96
C VAL A 115 0.81 8.60 18.33
N GLU A 116 0.37 9.44 19.26
CA GLU A 116 -1.06 9.52 19.60
C GLU A 116 -1.88 9.94 18.38
N GLY A 117 -3.03 9.29 18.18
CA GLY A 117 -3.91 9.54 17.04
C GLY A 117 -3.44 8.95 15.70
N ASN A 118 -2.42 8.07 15.71
CA ASN A 118 -1.98 7.39 14.49
C ASN A 118 -3.08 6.47 13.91
N PHE A 119 -3.01 6.21 12.60
CA PHE A 119 -3.81 5.18 11.95
C PHE A 119 -2.97 4.42 10.92
N HIS A 120 -2.70 3.15 11.22
CA HIS A 120 -1.87 2.29 10.40
C HIS A 120 -2.59 1.03 9.90
N GLY A 121 -3.87 0.88 10.24
CA GLY A 121 -4.69 -0.26 9.85
C GLY A 121 -5.53 -0.79 11.00
N ARG A 122 -6.17 -1.94 10.76
CA ARG A 122 -7.11 -2.56 11.72
C ARG A 122 -6.68 -3.95 12.21
N THR A 123 -5.44 -4.36 11.95
CA THR A 123 -4.94 -5.65 12.44
C THR A 123 -4.53 -5.57 13.90
N VAL A 124 -4.62 -6.69 14.62
CA VAL A 124 -4.25 -6.77 16.05
C VAL A 124 -2.80 -6.36 16.28
N GLY A 125 -1.91 -6.69 15.34
CA GLY A 125 -0.51 -6.27 15.40
C GLY A 125 -0.38 -4.76 15.35
N VAL A 126 -1.03 -4.11 14.39
CA VAL A 126 -0.85 -2.68 14.11
C VAL A 126 -1.58 -1.78 15.10
N ILE A 127 -2.77 -2.14 15.57
CA ILE A 127 -3.53 -1.34 16.56
C ILE A 127 -2.78 -1.26 17.91
N ARG A 128 -1.87 -2.21 18.19
CA ARG A 128 -1.06 -2.20 19.41
C ARG A 128 0.09 -1.19 19.38
N TYR A 129 0.39 -0.57 18.23
CA TYR A 129 1.49 0.39 18.07
C TYR A 129 0.98 1.81 17.98
#